data_AF-A0A3N2M8X3-F1
#
_entry.id   AF-A0A3N2M8X3-F1
#
_cell.length_a   1.000
_cell.length_b   1.000
_cell.length_c   1.000
_cell.angle_alpha   90.00
_cell.angle_beta   90.00
_cell.angle_gamma   90.00
#
_symmetry.space_group_name_H-M   'P 1'
#
loop_
_entity.id
_entity.type
_entity.pdbx_description
1 polymer ?
#
loop_
_entity_poly.entity_id
_entity_poly.type
_entity_poly.pdbx_seq_one_letter_code
_entity_poly.pdbx_strand_id
1 'polypeptide(L)'
;MKPRNKKQQHIVELSGRLRPLTTPQMNWALNSTINHYGYRLKNGMCTCMKCGHEWLETRNGTCLCPECGTQIEIKDTKERVIREKSYFNVITTIEDYQVIRMFLMMVEMRKGMKVKPAYLEIGQYFIDSKGNKTVVAIPRTLGCYVDTFAFSAPLEIRNDGDAYMYVSDQWVYPRIKVTDTIKRNGFKNSVHHIHPVTMFQELLTNPKAETLMKANEIGLLRYLCARPANKSDIDKYWNTIKIAKRNGYKVKDPQMWFDYIKMLERMGRDLNSPSLIAPNDLKVAHDIYVAKVNRQHIKEQREKERQQAIKDKAKFEELKSRYFGMEMTDGEIEIHSIDTIDDYYKIGESQSICCGTAKYFLKESTLTLTAYIGNKQIATIEISLDDYHIIQCRAFANGICEYTEQIAGIINANKKMIAERKRA
;
A
#
# COMPACT_ATOMS: atom_id res chain seq x y z
N MET A 1 9.89 -25.22 15.06
CA MET A 1 11.26 -25.00 15.57
C MET A 1 11.34 -25.56 16.99
N LYS A 2 12.46 -26.17 17.36
CA LYS A 2 12.67 -26.59 18.76
C LYS A 2 12.72 -25.35 19.68
N PRO A 3 12.11 -25.40 20.88
CA PRO A 3 12.18 -24.30 21.83
C PRO A 3 13.64 -24.09 22.25
N ARG A 4 14.10 -22.83 22.20
CA ARG A 4 15.51 -22.46 22.42
C ARG A 4 15.81 -21.95 23.82
N ASN A 5 14.77 -21.59 24.58
CA ASN A 5 14.90 -21.06 25.94
C ASN A 5 13.75 -21.54 26.84
N LYS A 6 13.90 -21.35 28.16
CA LYS A 6 12.92 -21.77 29.17
C LYS A 6 11.52 -21.19 28.92
N LYS A 7 11.43 -19.94 28.47
CA LYS A 7 10.15 -19.30 28.13
C LYS A 7 9.43 -20.04 27.00
N GLN A 8 10.14 -20.40 25.93
CA GLN A 8 9.57 -21.15 24.81
C GLN A 8 9.18 -22.58 25.20
N GLN A 9 9.98 -23.24 26.05
CA GLN A 9 9.63 -24.56 26.59
C GLN A 9 8.31 -24.50 27.38
N HIS A 10 8.18 -23.51 28.27
CA HIS A 10 6.96 -23.27 29.04
C HIS A 10 5.76 -23.01 28.13
N ILE A 11 5.90 -22.17 27.11
CA ILE A 11 4.82 -21.88 26.16
C ILE A 11 4.36 -23.15 25.40
N VAL A 12 5.29 -24.03 25.03
CA VAL A 12 4.94 -25.31 24.36
C VAL A 12 4.16 -26.23 25.32
N GLU A 13 4.53 -26.28 26.60
CA GLU A 13 3.77 -27.01 27.61
C GLU A 13 2.35 -26.44 27.77
N LEU A 14 2.23 -25.12 27.89
CA LEU A 14 0.94 -24.42 27.99
C LEU A 14 0.05 -24.64 26.77
N SER A 15 0.65 -24.64 25.57
CA SER A 15 -0.05 -24.97 24.32
C SER A 15 -0.72 -26.33 24.38
N GLY A 16 -0.05 -27.33 24.95
CA GLY A 16 -0.60 -28.69 25.12
C GLY A 16 -1.71 -28.80 26.18
N ARG A 17 -1.78 -27.84 27.11
CA ARG A 17 -2.78 -27.81 28.20
C ARG A 17 -4.08 -27.08 27.82
N LEU A 18 -4.13 -26.43 26.65
CA LEU A 18 -5.33 -25.73 26.18
C LEU A 18 -6.44 -26.72 25.86
N ARG A 19 -7.66 -26.42 26.35
CA ARG A 19 -8.82 -27.30 26.16
C ARG A 19 -9.22 -27.38 24.67
N PRO A 20 -9.74 -28.51 24.19
CA PRO A 20 -10.34 -28.59 22.86
C PRO A 20 -11.47 -27.57 22.64
N LEU A 21 -11.85 -27.35 21.38
CA LEU A 21 -13.02 -26.54 21.03
C LEU A 21 -14.27 -27.10 21.72
N THR A 22 -15.09 -26.19 22.23
CA THR A 22 -16.38 -26.53 22.83
C THR A 22 -17.47 -26.57 21.76
N THR A 23 -18.54 -27.33 21.99
CA THR A 23 -19.71 -27.40 21.08
C THR A 23 -20.29 -26.01 20.75
N PRO A 24 -20.42 -25.06 21.70
CA PRO A 24 -20.85 -23.70 21.37
C PRO A 24 -19.92 -22.96 20.40
N GLN A 25 -18.59 -23.13 20.53
CA GLN A 25 -17.62 -22.52 19.61
C GLN A 25 -17.72 -23.12 18.22
N MET A 26 -17.82 -24.45 18.12
CA MET A 26 -17.99 -25.16 16.84
C MET A 26 -19.29 -24.73 16.14
N ASN A 27 -20.41 -24.72 16.87
CA ASN A 27 -21.70 -24.31 16.33
C ASN A 27 -21.70 -22.84 15.90
N TRP A 28 -21.10 -21.95 16.70
CA TRP A 28 -20.98 -20.54 16.32
C TRP A 28 -20.19 -20.36 15.03
N ALA A 29 -19.05 -21.05 14.89
CA ALA A 29 -18.24 -20.98 13.67
C ALA A 29 -19.06 -21.44 12.45
N LEU A 30 -19.71 -22.61 12.54
CA LEU A 30 -20.54 -23.12 11.45
C LEU A 30 -21.65 -22.14 11.03
N ASN A 31 -22.27 -21.46 11.99
CA ASN A 31 -23.44 -20.62 11.73
C ASN A 31 -23.11 -19.18 11.32
N SER A 32 -21.92 -18.69 11.67
CA SER A 32 -21.62 -17.24 11.60
C SER A 32 -20.51 -16.89 10.61
N THR A 33 -19.69 -17.85 10.20
CA THR A 33 -18.47 -17.57 9.45
C THR A 33 -18.49 -18.08 8.01
N ILE A 34 -19.58 -18.74 7.61
CA ILE A 34 -19.84 -19.19 6.23
C ILE A 34 -21.27 -18.85 5.84
N ASN A 35 -21.53 -18.84 4.54
CA ASN A 35 -22.89 -18.75 4.02
C ASN A 35 -23.55 -20.14 4.02
N HIS A 36 -24.88 -20.15 4.12
CA HIS A 36 -25.69 -21.35 4.00
C HIS A 36 -26.66 -21.25 2.83
N TYR A 37 -26.93 -22.39 2.21
CA TYR A 37 -27.66 -22.44 0.94
C TYR A 37 -28.82 -23.44 0.98
N GLY A 38 -29.87 -23.14 0.20
CA GLY A 38 -30.93 -24.06 -0.18
C GLY A 38 -30.81 -24.38 -1.65
N TYR A 39 -30.47 -25.62 -2.01
CA TYR A 39 -30.30 -26.01 -3.41
C TYR A 39 -31.60 -26.50 -3.99
N ARG A 40 -32.14 -25.76 -4.96
CA ARG A 40 -33.44 -26.01 -5.57
C ARG A 40 -33.31 -26.55 -7.00
N LEU A 41 -34.11 -27.57 -7.30
CA LEU A 41 -34.26 -28.14 -8.64
C LEU A 41 -35.40 -27.46 -9.40
N LYS A 42 -35.44 -27.64 -10.73
CA LYS A 42 -36.48 -27.09 -11.60
C LYS A 42 -37.92 -27.48 -11.20
N ASN A 43 -38.10 -28.61 -10.53
CA ASN A 43 -39.40 -29.07 -10.03
C ASN A 43 -39.82 -28.41 -8.70
N GLY A 44 -39.08 -27.42 -8.22
CA GLY A 44 -39.36 -26.71 -6.96
C GLY A 44 -38.84 -27.40 -5.70
N MET A 45 -38.27 -28.61 -5.81
CA MET A 45 -37.69 -29.31 -4.65
C MET A 45 -36.40 -28.64 -4.20
N CYS A 46 -36.42 -28.05 -3.01
CA CYS A 46 -35.31 -27.39 -2.35
C CYS A 46 -34.76 -28.25 -1.22
N THR A 47 -33.44 -28.32 -1.11
CA THR A 47 -32.75 -29.06 -0.05
C THR A 47 -31.83 -28.14 0.72
N CYS A 48 -31.96 -28.13 2.05
CA CYS A 48 -31.08 -27.35 2.91
C CYS A 48 -29.70 -28.00 2.95
N MET A 49 -28.67 -27.23 2.59
CA MET A 49 -27.29 -27.73 2.55
C MET A 49 -26.66 -27.91 3.93
N LYS A 50 -27.31 -27.40 4.99
CA LYS A 50 -26.86 -27.56 6.38
C LYS A 50 -27.45 -28.80 7.06
N CYS A 51 -28.78 -28.97 7.06
CA CYS A 51 -29.42 -30.08 7.75
C CYS A 51 -29.83 -31.26 6.85
N GLY A 52 -29.87 -31.05 5.52
CA GLY A 52 -30.29 -32.07 4.56
C GLY A 52 -31.80 -32.18 4.34
N HIS A 53 -32.62 -31.39 5.05
CA HIS A 53 -34.08 -31.42 4.89
C HIS A 53 -34.51 -30.96 3.50
N GLU A 54 -35.53 -31.61 2.93
CA GLU A 54 -36.10 -31.31 1.61
C GLU A 54 -37.54 -30.81 1.72
N TRP A 55 -37.90 -29.77 0.96
CA TRP A 55 -39.25 -29.23 0.90
C TRP A 55 -39.50 -28.55 -0.46
N LEU A 56 -40.77 -28.33 -0.80
CA LEU A 56 -41.14 -27.54 -1.97
C LEU A 56 -40.99 -26.04 -1.66
N GLU A 57 -40.23 -25.32 -2.47
CA GLU A 57 -39.97 -23.89 -2.29
C GLU A 57 -40.08 -23.14 -3.62
N THR A 58 -40.98 -22.15 -3.68
CA THR A 58 -41.21 -21.35 -4.88
C THR A 58 -40.59 -19.96 -4.81
N ARG A 59 -40.20 -19.49 -3.62
CA ARG A 59 -39.63 -18.15 -3.41
C ARG A 59 -38.18 -18.09 -3.89
N ASN A 60 -37.72 -16.88 -4.20
CA ASN A 60 -36.32 -16.60 -4.55
C ASN A 60 -35.65 -15.81 -3.41
N GLY A 61 -34.31 -15.79 -3.42
CA GLY A 61 -33.52 -15.05 -2.43
C GLY A 61 -33.34 -15.83 -1.12
N THR A 62 -33.44 -15.14 0.00
CA THR A 62 -33.13 -15.70 1.32
C THR A 62 -34.39 -16.16 2.05
N CYS A 63 -34.36 -17.36 2.64
CA CYS A 63 -35.44 -17.87 3.49
C CYS A 63 -34.89 -18.58 4.73
N LEU A 64 -35.76 -18.95 5.68
CA LEU A 64 -35.40 -19.82 6.80
C LEU A 64 -35.69 -21.27 6.42
N CYS A 65 -34.72 -22.15 6.68
CA CYS A 65 -34.96 -23.59 6.58
C CYS A 65 -36.07 -23.99 7.57
N PRO A 66 -37.12 -24.70 7.13
CA PRO A 66 -38.25 -25.07 7.99
C PRO A 66 -37.84 -26.03 9.12
N GLU A 67 -36.80 -26.84 8.91
CA GLU A 67 -36.34 -27.84 9.89
C GLU A 67 -35.34 -27.26 10.90
N CYS A 68 -34.28 -26.59 10.43
CA CYS A 68 -33.18 -26.15 11.29
C CYS A 68 -33.17 -24.65 11.59
N GLY A 69 -34.16 -23.89 11.09
CA GLY A 69 -34.31 -22.46 11.32
C GLY A 69 -33.16 -21.58 10.80
N THR A 70 -32.23 -22.16 10.04
CA THR A 70 -31.06 -21.43 9.53
C THR A 70 -31.47 -20.59 8.33
N GLN A 71 -31.01 -19.34 8.31
CA GLN A 71 -31.14 -18.46 7.15
C GLN A 71 -30.27 -18.99 6.02
N ILE A 72 -30.90 -19.26 4.87
CA ILE A 72 -30.28 -19.87 3.70
C ILE A 72 -30.61 -19.04 2.45
N GLU A 73 -29.63 -18.94 1.56
CA GLU A 73 -29.84 -18.38 0.21
C GLU A 73 -30.26 -19.49 -0.75
N ILE A 74 -31.40 -19.32 -1.43
CA ILE A 74 -31.90 -20.28 -2.41
C ILE A 74 -31.10 -20.13 -3.71
N LYS A 75 -30.55 -21.24 -4.19
CA LYS A 75 -29.84 -21.31 -5.47
C LYS A 75 -30.46 -22.40 -6.35
N ASP A 76 -30.86 -22.02 -7.56
CA ASP A 76 -31.32 -22.96 -8.57
C ASP A 76 -30.12 -23.67 -9.19
N THR A 77 -29.87 -24.91 -8.80
CA THR A 77 -28.68 -25.65 -9.22
C THR A 77 -28.88 -27.16 -9.16
N LYS A 78 -28.10 -27.88 -9.99
CA LYS A 78 -27.98 -29.34 -9.94
C LYS A 78 -26.77 -29.82 -9.13
N GLU A 79 -25.94 -28.89 -8.66
CA GLU A 79 -24.83 -29.22 -7.77
C GLU A 79 -25.32 -29.97 -6.54
N ARG A 80 -24.52 -30.91 -6.05
CA ARG A 80 -24.88 -31.76 -4.90
C ARG A 80 -23.96 -31.56 -3.71
N VAL A 81 -22.82 -30.90 -3.90
CA VAL A 81 -21.75 -30.77 -2.91
C VAL A 81 -21.21 -29.35 -2.95
N ILE A 82 -21.09 -28.74 -1.77
CA ILE A 82 -20.43 -27.45 -1.58
C ILE A 82 -19.30 -27.66 -0.58
N ARG A 83 -18.14 -27.12 -0.88
CA ARG A 83 -17.00 -27.10 0.03
C ARG A 83 -16.71 -25.67 0.42
N GLU A 84 -16.75 -25.40 1.72
CA GLU A 84 -16.42 -24.09 2.28
C GLU A 84 -15.32 -24.26 3.32
N LYS A 85 -14.55 -23.19 3.50
CA LYS A 85 -13.54 -23.09 4.55
C LYS A 85 -13.72 -21.76 5.25
N SER A 86 -13.49 -21.74 6.56
CA SER A 86 -13.44 -20.49 7.31
C SER A 86 -12.39 -20.53 8.39
N TYR A 87 -11.70 -19.42 8.55
CA TYR A 87 -10.86 -19.18 9.70
C TYR A 87 -11.65 -18.49 10.80
N PHE A 88 -11.39 -18.86 12.04
CA PHE A 88 -11.93 -18.17 13.21
C PHE A 88 -11.01 -18.29 14.41
N ASN A 89 -11.24 -17.42 15.38
CA ASN A 89 -10.37 -17.21 16.52
C ASN A 89 -11.14 -17.38 17.83
N VAL A 90 -10.50 -18.03 18.80
CA VAL A 90 -10.98 -18.09 20.19
C VAL A 90 -9.96 -17.38 21.07
N ILE A 91 -10.41 -16.34 21.76
CA ILE A 91 -9.56 -15.54 22.65
C ILE A 91 -9.75 -16.02 24.09
N THR A 92 -8.68 -16.47 24.71
CA THR A 92 -8.66 -17.01 26.07
C THR A 92 -7.41 -16.59 26.84
N THR A 93 -7.29 -17.04 28.08
CA THR A 93 -6.06 -16.93 28.87
C THR A 93 -5.63 -18.27 29.41
N ILE A 94 -4.33 -18.41 29.65
CA ILE A 94 -3.74 -19.49 30.44
C ILE A 94 -2.57 -18.90 31.24
N GLU A 95 -2.60 -19.09 32.56
CA GLU A 95 -1.67 -18.41 33.47
C GLU A 95 -1.67 -16.89 33.18
N ASP A 96 -0.50 -16.28 33.04
CA ASP A 96 -0.34 -14.84 32.77
C ASP A 96 -0.38 -14.48 31.26
N TYR A 97 -0.61 -15.46 30.39
CA TYR A 97 -0.64 -15.23 28.95
C TYR A 97 -2.05 -14.91 28.45
N GLN A 98 -2.13 -13.83 27.66
CA GLN A 98 -3.25 -13.65 26.74
C GLN A 98 -3.03 -14.55 25.53
N VAL A 99 -4.03 -15.37 25.20
CA VAL A 99 -3.94 -16.35 24.11
C VAL A 99 -4.99 -16.08 23.04
N ILE A 100 -4.55 -16.04 21.78
CA ILE A 100 -5.44 -16.03 20.60
C ILE A 100 -5.21 -17.35 19.87
N ARG A 101 -6.24 -18.20 19.87
CA ARG A 101 -6.20 -19.51 19.22
C ARG A 101 -6.85 -19.41 17.85
N MET A 102 -6.16 -19.88 16.84
CA MET A 102 -6.53 -19.79 15.43
C MET A 102 -6.98 -21.16 14.93
N PHE A 103 -8.18 -21.21 14.34
CA PHE A 103 -8.78 -22.44 13.83
C PHE A 103 -9.16 -22.31 12.37
N LEU A 104 -8.98 -23.41 11.64
CA LEU A 104 -9.53 -23.64 10.33
C LEU A 104 -10.73 -24.60 10.46
N MET A 105 -11.91 -24.12 10.10
CA MET A 105 -13.08 -24.96 9.85
C MET A 105 -13.11 -25.35 8.37
N MET A 106 -13.23 -26.63 8.09
CA MET A 106 -13.46 -27.17 6.74
C MET A 106 -14.81 -27.87 6.74
N VAL A 107 -15.64 -27.55 5.76
CA VAL A 107 -16.99 -28.11 5.69
C VAL A 107 -17.31 -28.58 4.29
N GLU A 108 -17.85 -29.78 4.20
CA GLU A 108 -18.44 -30.33 2.98
C GLU A 108 -19.93 -30.54 3.21
N MET A 109 -20.74 -29.71 2.56
CA MET A 109 -22.20 -29.75 2.62
C MET A 109 -22.69 -30.58 1.44
N ARG A 110 -23.34 -31.72 1.72
CA ARG A 110 -23.89 -32.62 0.69
C ARG A 110 -25.40 -32.60 0.74
N LYS A 111 -26.03 -32.57 -0.44
CA LYS A 111 -27.49 -32.62 -0.59
C LYS A 111 -28.05 -33.86 0.12
N GLY A 112 -29.05 -33.66 0.98
CA GLY A 112 -29.71 -34.72 1.75
C GLY A 112 -28.94 -35.19 3.00
N MET A 113 -27.81 -34.55 3.34
CA MET A 113 -27.02 -34.92 4.51
C MET A 113 -26.89 -33.78 5.51
N LYS A 114 -26.95 -34.12 6.80
CA LYS A 114 -26.58 -33.19 7.88
C LYS A 114 -25.08 -32.93 7.82
N VAL A 115 -24.72 -31.65 7.84
CA VAL A 115 -23.34 -31.20 7.75
C VAL A 115 -22.50 -31.65 8.95
N LYS A 116 -21.26 -32.08 8.68
CA LYS A 116 -20.26 -32.46 9.70
C LYS A 116 -18.94 -31.73 9.42
N PRO A 117 -18.72 -30.54 10.02
CA PRO A 117 -17.49 -29.80 9.81
C PRO A 117 -16.31 -30.47 10.53
N ALA A 118 -15.11 -30.33 9.94
CA ALA A 118 -13.85 -30.60 10.60
C ALA A 118 -13.24 -29.29 11.12
N TYR A 119 -12.62 -29.34 12.29
CA TYR A 119 -11.97 -28.19 12.91
C TYR A 119 -10.52 -28.53 13.20
N LEU A 120 -9.59 -27.70 12.73
CA LEU A 120 -8.16 -27.85 12.94
C LEU A 120 -7.62 -26.59 13.63
N GLU A 121 -6.93 -26.76 14.75
CA GLU A 121 -6.18 -25.66 15.37
C GLU A 121 -4.89 -25.46 14.59
N ILE A 122 -4.75 -24.31 13.93
CA ILE A 122 -3.58 -24.03 13.09
C ILE A 122 -2.51 -23.26 13.84
N GLY A 123 -2.86 -22.59 14.93
CA GLY A 123 -1.86 -21.97 15.79
C GLY A 123 -2.43 -21.10 16.90
N GLN A 124 -1.51 -20.54 17.66
CA GLN A 124 -1.76 -19.85 18.91
C GLN A 124 -0.76 -18.71 19.05
N TYR A 125 -1.25 -17.50 19.28
CA TYR A 125 -0.44 -16.41 19.79
C TYR A 125 -0.49 -16.39 21.30
N PHE A 126 0.68 -16.44 21.94
CA PHE A 126 0.86 -16.19 23.37
C PHE A 126 1.44 -14.79 23.54
N ILE A 127 0.73 -13.91 24.23
CA ILE A 127 1.15 -12.54 24.52
C ILE A 127 1.39 -12.44 26.02
N ASP A 128 2.62 -12.13 26.43
CA ASP A 128 2.98 -11.95 27.84
C ASP A 128 2.53 -10.59 28.37
N SER A 129 2.63 -10.38 29.68
CA SER A 129 2.26 -9.12 30.36
C SER A 129 3.05 -7.90 29.89
N LYS A 130 4.19 -8.08 29.21
CA LYS A 130 5.02 -7.02 28.62
C LYS A 130 4.69 -6.79 27.14
N GLY A 131 3.68 -7.47 26.59
CA GLY A 131 3.26 -7.36 25.20
C GLY A 131 4.15 -8.12 24.21
N ASN A 132 5.09 -8.95 24.66
CA ASN A 132 5.87 -9.79 23.74
C ASN A 132 5.01 -10.97 23.28
N LYS A 133 4.95 -11.18 21.97
CA LYS A 133 4.24 -12.31 21.37
C LYS A 133 5.16 -13.48 21.03
N THR A 134 4.61 -14.69 21.11
CA THR A 134 5.25 -15.93 20.64
C THR A 134 4.20 -16.76 19.92
N VAL A 135 4.57 -17.32 18.77
CA VAL A 135 3.67 -18.12 17.93
C VAL A 135 3.97 -19.59 18.10
N VAL A 136 2.95 -20.36 18.42
CA VAL A 136 2.95 -21.83 18.35
C VAL A 136 1.97 -22.22 17.27
N ALA A 137 2.43 -22.77 16.15
CA ALA A 137 1.59 -23.01 14.98
C ALA A 137 2.06 -24.22 14.17
N ILE A 138 1.15 -24.77 13.37
CA ILE A 138 1.51 -25.79 12.38
C ILE A 138 2.35 -25.13 11.29
N PRO A 139 3.44 -25.74 10.84
CA PRO A 139 4.29 -25.15 9.81
C PRO A 139 3.51 -24.99 8.50
N ARG A 140 3.85 -23.94 7.76
CA ARG A 140 3.39 -23.75 6.39
C ARG A 140 4.29 -24.48 5.41
N THR A 141 3.69 -25.04 4.37
CA THR A 141 4.36 -25.50 3.16
C THR A 141 4.56 -24.33 2.20
N LEU A 142 5.49 -24.50 1.24
CA LEU A 142 5.72 -23.50 0.20
C LEU A 142 4.47 -23.35 -0.68
N GLY A 143 3.92 -22.14 -0.75
CA GLY A 143 2.80 -21.85 -1.64
C GLY A 143 2.26 -20.43 -1.51
N CYS A 144 1.50 -20.00 -2.51
CA CYS A 144 0.98 -18.64 -2.64
C CYS A 144 -0.33 -18.40 -1.86
N TYR A 145 -1.05 -19.45 -1.47
CA TYR A 145 -2.30 -19.34 -0.71
C TYR A 145 -2.06 -19.38 0.80
N VAL A 146 -2.91 -18.70 1.58
CA VAL A 146 -2.84 -18.70 3.04
C VAL A 146 -2.99 -20.12 3.61
N ASP A 147 -3.82 -20.97 2.99
CA ASP A 147 -4.20 -22.30 3.46
C ASP A 147 -3.17 -23.42 3.16
N THR A 148 -1.93 -23.06 2.83
CA THR A 148 -0.82 -23.99 2.61
C THR A 148 -0.17 -24.42 3.92
N PHE A 149 -0.93 -25.04 4.81
CA PHE A 149 -0.43 -25.59 6.06
C PHE A 149 -0.09 -27.08 5.93
N ALA A 150 0.95 -27.53 6.62
CA ALA A 150 1.24 -28.95 6.75
C ALA A 150 0.27 -29.57 7.77
N PHE A 151 -0.94 -29.94 7.32
CA PHE A 151 -2.05 -30.33 8.21
C PHE A 151 -1.76 -31.54 9.11
N SER A 152 -0.77 -32.37 8.78
CA SER A 152 -0.34 -33.51 9.61
C SER A 152 0.81 -33.18 10.57
N ALA A 153 1.32 -31.95 10.57
CA ALA A 153 2.43 -31.54 11.41
C ALA A 153 1.93 -31.07 12.80
N PRO A 154 2.70 -31.31 13.87
CA PRO A 154 2.34 -30.84 15.20
C PRO A 154 2.46 -29.32 15.31
N LEU A 155 1.76 -28.75 16.29
CA LEU A 155 1.98 -27.37 16.74
C LEU A 155 3.39 -27.24 17.32
N GLU A 156 4.16 -26.27 16.82
CA GLU A 156 5.51 -25.99 17.29
C GLU A 156 5.80 -24.50 17.32
N ILE A 157 6.87 -24.09 18.00
CA ILE A 157 7.32 -22.69 17.95
C ILE A 157 7.64 -22.31 16.50
N ARG A 158 7.07 -21.21 16.03
CA ARG A 158 7.30 -20.67 14.69
C ARG A 158 7.77 -19.22 14.77
N ASN A 159 8.49 -18.80 13.74
CA ASN A 159 8.61 -17.38 13.44
C ASN A 159 7.22 -16.87 13.03
N ASP A 160 6.91 -15.66 13.50
CA ASP A 160 5.69 -14.98 13.09
C ASP A 160 5.72 -14.66 11.59
N GLY A 161 4.56 -14.51 10.97
CA GLY A 161 4.46 -14.26 9.54
C GLY A 161 3.03 -13.93 9.08
N ASP A 162 2.92 -13.41 7.86
CA ASP A 162 1.70 -12.79 7.34
C ASP A 162 0.49 -13.72 7.35
N ALA A 163 0.68 -15.02 7.14
CA ALA A 163 -0.44 -15.97 7.16
C ALA A 163 -1.05 -16.15 8.57
N TYR A 164 -0.22 -16.22 9.61
CA TYR A 164 -0.73 -16.33 10.98
C TYR A 164 -1.39 -15.02 11.40
N MET A 165 -0.79 -13.88 11.05
CA MET A 165 -1.38 -12.56 11.27
C MET A 165 -2.75 -12.47 10.57
N TYR A 166 -2.81 -12.78 9.28
CA TYR A 166 -4.06 -12.80 8.51
C TYR A 166 -5.14 -13.66 9.16
N VAL A 167 -4.80 -14.89 9.58
CA VAL A 167 -5.77 -15.79 10.23
C VAL A 167 -6.24 -15.22 11.56
N SER A 168 -5.34 -14.66 12.36
CA SER A 168 -5.69 -14.08 13.66
C SER A 168 -6.55 -12.82 13.56
N ASP A 169 -6.65 -12.21 12.38
CA ASP A 169 -7.55 -11.08 12.07
C ASP A 169 -8.94 -11.51 11.56
N GLN A 170 -9.17 -12.82 11.43
CA GLN A 170 -10.46 -13.36 10.98
C GLN A 170 -11.49 -13.37 12.12
N TRP A 171 -12.66 -13.94 11.86
CA TRP A 171 -13.80 -14.03 12.78
C TRP A 171 -13.41 -14.36 14.22
N VAL A 172 -13.93 -13.62 15.21
CA VAL A 172 -13.63 -13.84 16.63
C VAL A 172 -14.87 -14.35 17.36
N TYR A 173 -14.74 -15.46 18.08
CA TYR A 173 -15.81 -15.99 18.93
C TYR A 173 -16.18 -14.97 20.02
N PRO A 174 -17.47 -14.60 20.18
CA PRO A 174 -17.87 -13.44 20.98
C PRO A 174 -17.62 -13.58 22.49
N ARG A 175 -17.52 -14.80 23.04
CA ARG A 175 -17.19 -14.99 24.45
C ARG A 175 -15.67 -14.97 24.62
N ILE A 176 -15.16 -13.76 24.79
CA ILE A 176 -13.73 -13.47 24.94
C ILE A 176 -13.34 -13.53 26.42
N LYS A 177 -12.24 -14.22 26.72
CA LYS A 177 -11.58 -14.17 28.04
C LYS A 177 -10.24 -13.46 27.92
N VAL A 178 -10.03 -12.47 28.79
CA VAL A 178 -8.80 -11.67 28.84
C VAL A 178 -8.12 -11.72 30.22
N THR A 179 -6.84 -11.36 30.26
CA THR A 179 -6.09 -11.24 31.52
C THR A 179 -6.61 -10.06 32.34
N ASP A 180 -6.38 -10.08 33.66
CA ASP A 180 -6.81 -8.99 34.54
C ASP A 180 -6.14 -7.66 34.17
N THR A 181 -4.91 -7.69 33.66
CA THR A 181 -4.22 -6.50 33.14
C THR A 181 -4.94 -5.88 31.95
N ILE A 182 -5.33 -6.68 30.95
CA ILE A 182 -6.06 -6.19 29.76
C ILE A 182 -7.44 -5.66 30.17
N LYS A 183 -8.11 -6.34 31.10
CA LYS A 183 -9.39 -5.89 31.67
C LYS A 183 -9.25 -4.55 32.40
N ARG A 184 -8.22 -4.41 33.25
CA ARG A 184 -7.85 -3.15 33.93
C ARG A 184 -7.58 -2.02 32.94
N ASN A 185 -7.00 -2.34 31.79
CA ASN A 185 -6.67 -1.39 30.73
C ASN A 185 -7.88 -1.02 29.85
N GLY A 186 -9.09 -1.44 30.23
CA GLY A 186 -10.35 -0.92 29.70
C GLY A 186 -11.02 -1.79 28.63
N PHE A 187 -10.50 -2.98 28.32
CA PHE A 187 -11.11 -3.87 27.33
C PHE A 187 -12.52 -4.32 27.75
N LYS A 188 -13.50 -4.20 26.83
CA LYS A 188 -14.92 -4.52 27.06
C LYS A 188 -15.46 -5.54 26.04
N ASN A 189 -15.00 -6.79 26.13
CA ASN A 189 -15.51 -7.97 25.41
C ASN A 189 -15.65 -7.85 23.87
N SER A 190 -14.94 -6.90 23.24
CA SER A 190 -14.97 -6.71 21.78
C SER A 190 -13.62 -6.24 21.28
N VAL A 191 -13.20 -6.79 20.13
CA VAL A 191 -11.96 -6.39 19.45
C VAL A 191 -12.18 -5.19 18.51
N HIS A 192 -13.41 -4.70 18.37
CA HIS A 192 -13.74 -3.46 17.65
C HIS A 192 -13.21 -3.37 16.19
N HIS A 193 -13.12 -4.50 15.48
CA HIS A 193 -12.49 -4.62 14.15
C HIS A 193 -11.03 -4.15 14.14
N ILE A 194 -10.33 -4.37 15.25
CA ILE A 194 -8.90 -4.20 15.37
C ILE A 194 -8.30 -5.59 15.48
N HIS A 195 -7.20 -5.81 14.76
CA HIS A 195 -6.45 -7.05 14.82
C HIS A 195 -6.17 -7.47 16.27
N PRO A 196 -6.67 -8.62 16.75
CA PRO A 196 -6.62 -8.99 18.17
C PRO A 196 -5.21 -8.99 18.76
N VAL A 197 -4.21 -9.52 18.03
CA VAL A 197 -2.80 -9.51 18.48
C VAL A 197 -2.33 -8.07 18.72
N THR A 198 -2.46 -7.20 17.72
CA THR A 198 -2.07 -5.79 17.82
C THR A 198 -2.82 -5.06 18.92
N MET A 199 -4.14 -5.25 19.04
CA MET A 199 -4.92 -4.63 20.11
C MET A 199 -4.37 -4.98 21.49
N PHE A 200 -4.13 -6.27 21.77
CA PHE A 200 -3.64 -6.68 23.09
C PHE A 200 -2.21 -6.22 23.34
N GLN A 201 -1.33 -6.24 22.33
CA GLN A 201 0.02 -5.68 22.46
C GLN A 201 -0.03 -4.18 22.80
N GLU A 202 -0.84 -3.40 22.09
CA GLU A 202 -0.98 -1.95 22.35
C GLU A 202 -1.63 -1.69 23.71
N LEU A 203 -2.66 -2.44 24.12
CA LEU A 203 -3.25 -2.28 25.45
C LEU A 203 -2.27 -2.62 26.57
N LEU A 204 -1.30 -3.51 26.36
CA LEU A 204 -0.30 -3.88 27.36
C LEU A 204 0.90 -2.92 27.41
N THR A 205 1.23 -2.26 26.30
CA THR A 205 2.49 -1.51 26.14
C THR A 205 2.31 -0.01 25.93
N ASN A 206 1.11 0.45 25.56
CA ASN A 206 0.86 1.82 25.14
C ASN A 206 -0.20 2.51 26.03
N PRO A 207 0.21 3.42 26.92
CA PRO A 207 -0.72 4.19 27.77
C PRO A 207 -1.76 5.01 26.99
N LYS A 208 -1.45 5.42 25.75
CA LYS A 208 -2.41 6.14 24.90
C LYS A 208 -3.48 5.20 24.38
N ALA A 209 -3.14 3.96 24.03
CA ALA A 209 -4.14 2.94 23.68
C ALA A 209 -5.08 2.63 24.85
N GLU A 210 -4.54 2.48 26.07
CA GLU A 210 -5.34 2.36 27.30
C GLU A 210 -6.28 3.56 27.48
N THR A 211 -5.76 4.78 27.32
CA THR A 211 -6.56 6.01 27.46
C THR A 211 -7.69 6.07 26.44
N LEU A 212 -7.40 5.78 25.16
CA LEU A 212 -8.39 5.77 24.08
C LEU A 212 -9.46 4.68 24.31
N MET A 213 -9.05 3.49 24.75
CA MET A 213 -9.96 2.39 25.07
C MET A 213 -10.90 2.76 26.23
N LYS A 214 -10.36 3.25 27.35
CA LYS A 214 -11.15 3.67 28.53
C LYS A 214 -12.11 4.82 28.21
N ALA A 215 -11.67 5.73 27.34
CA ALA A 215 -12.48 6.83 26.85
C ALA A 215 -13.54 6.42 25.81
N ASN A 216 -13.58 5.16 25.38
CA ASN A 216 -14.42 4.68 24.28
C ASN A 216 -14.17 5.39 22.94
N GLU A 217 -12.94 5.87 22.71
CA GLU A 217 -12.50 6.52 21.47
C GLU A 217 -12.05 5.47 20.45
N ILE A 218 -12.97 4.58 20.09
CA ILE A 218 -12.68 3.38 19.28
C ILE A 218 -12.16 3.73 17.89
N GLY A 219 -12.60 4.84 17.28
CA GLY A 219 -12.09 5.30 15.99
C GLY A 219 -10.60 5.62 16.04
N LEU A 220 -10.17 6.42 17.02
CA LEU A 220 -8.76 6.76 17.24
C LEU A 220 -7.93 5.53 17.66
N LEU A 221 -8.50 4.63 18.47
CA LEU A 221 -7.83 3.38 18.84
C LEU A 221 -7.60 2.48 17.61
N ARG A 222 -8.59 2.36 16.72
CA ARG A 222 -8.45 1.61 15.46
C ARG A 222 -7.39 2.25 14.57
N TYR A 223 -7.39 3.58 14.47
CA TYR A 223 -6.38 4.31 13.72
C TYR A 223 -4.97 4.02 14.24
N LEU A 224 -4.77 4.12 15.57
CA LEU A 224 -3.50 3.81 16.26
C LEU A 224 -2.99 2.40 15.92
N CYS A 225 -3.87 1.41 16.01
CA CYS A 225 -3.51 0.00 15.80
C CYS A 225 -3.33 -0.40 14.34
N ALA A 226 -3.68 0.46 13.37
CA ALA A 226 -3.69 0.06 11.96
C ALA A 226 -2.28 0.00 11.35
N ARG A 227 -1.41 0.98 11.64
CA ARG A 227 -0.06 1.10 11.04
C ARG A 227 0.91 1.82 11.98
N PRO A 228 2.22 1.55 11.91
CA PRO A 228 3.23 2.28 12.69
C PRO A 228 3.21 3.81 12.48
N ALA A 229 2.96 4.28 11.26
CA ALA A 229 2.84 5.70 10.96
C ALA A 229 1.66 6.36 11.71
N ASN A 230 0.52 5.69 11.78
CA ASN A 230 -0.65 6.17 12.51
C ASN A 230 -0.41 6.23 14.02
N LYS A 231 0.35 5.27 14.56
CA LYS A 231 0.82 5.31 15.95
C LYS A 231 1.70 6.55 16.19
N SER A 232 2.63 6.83 15.28
CA SER A 232 3.47 8.04 15.33
C SER A 232 2.64 9.32 15.25
N ASP A 233 1.58 9.35 14.44
CA ASP A 233 0.66 10.49 14.37
C ASP A 233 -0.08 10.73 15.70
N ILE A 234 -0.62 9.66 16.31
CA ILE A 234 -1.25 9.76 17.65
C ILE A 234 -0.22 10.24 18.67
N ASP A 235 1.02 9.77 18.58
CA ASP A 235 2.08 10.15 19.50
C ASP A 235 2.42 11.64 19.39
N LYS A 236 2.62 12.12 18.15
CA LYS A 236 2.98 13.49 17.82
C LYS A 236 1.87 14.47 18.16
N TYR A 237 0.62 14.15 17.80
CA TYR A 237 -0.52 15.05 17.97
C TYR A 237 -1.35 14.76 19.22
N TRP A 238 -0.78 14.08 20.23
CA TRP A 238 -1.52 13.73 21.45
C TRP A 238 -2.10 14.94 22.18
N ASN A 239 -1.37 16.06 22.21
CA ASN A 239 -1.87 17.30 22.80
C ASN A 239 -3.06 17.87 22.00
N THR A 240 -2.98 17.88 20.68
CA THR A 240 -4.07 18.28 19.78
C THR A 240 -5.32 17.44 20.00
N ILE A 241 -5.19 16.12 20.13
CA ILE A 241 -6.30 15.21 20.45
C ILE A 241 -6.94 15.58 21.80
N LYS A 242 -6.12 15.79 22.85
CA LYS A 242 -6.62 16.19 24.18
C LYS A 242 -7.39 17.50 24.13
N ILE A 243 -6.89 18.49 23.39
CA ILE A 243 -7.54 19.81 23.26
C ILE A 243 -8.86 19.68 22.48
N ALA A 244 -8.86 19.01 21.34
CA ALA A 244 -10.06 18.77 20.55
C ALA A 244 -11.15 18.09 21.41
N LYS A 245 -10.77 17.04 22.15
CA LYS A 245 -11.69 16.33 23.05
C LYS A 245 -12.21 17.20 24.20
N ARG A 246 -11.35 18.00 24.83
CA ARG A 246 -11.77 18.93 25.91
C ARG A 246 -12.82 19.93 25.44
N ASN A 247 -12.79 20.28 24.16
CA ASN A 247 -13.76 21.18 23.52
C ASN A 247 -14.95 20.43 22.89
N GLY A 248 -15.19 19.17 23.26
CA GLY A 248 -16.36 18.41 22.83
C GLY A 248 -16.29 17.89 21.38
N TYR A 249 -15.15 18.00 20.70
CA TYR A 249 -15.00 17.50 19.34
C TYR A 249 -14.84 15.98 19.31
N LYS A 250 -15.65 15.32 18.48
CA LYS A 250 -15.58 13.88 18.25
C LYS A 250 -14.99 13.58 16.88
N VAL A 251 -13.81 12.97 16.86
CA VAL A 251 -13.14 12.56 15.63
C VAL A 251 -13.87 11.36 15.02
N LYS A 252 -14.74 11.60 14.04
CA LYS A 252 -15.50 10.55 13.34
C LYS A 252 -14.64 9.82 12.29
N ASP A 253 -13.83 10.58 11.56
CA ASP A 253 -12.88 10.08 10.57
C ASP A 253 -11.46 10.48 11.01
N PRO A 254 -10.76 9.60 11.74
CA PRO A 254 -9.39 9.85 12.17
C PRO A 254 -8.44 10.10 11.00
N GLN A 255 -8.58 9.38 9.89
CA GLN A 255 -7.64 9.48 8.78
C GLN A 255 -7.71 10.87 8.14
N MET A 256 -8.90 11.30 7.74
CA MET A 256 -9.10 12.65 7.21
C MET A 256 -8.72 13.74 8.21
N TRP A 257 -9.00 13.52 9.51
CA TRP A 257 -8.65 14.48 10.55
C TRP A 257 -7.14 14.63 10.71
N PHE A 258 -6.37 13.53 10.76
CA PHE A 258 -4.91 13.61 10.83
C PHE A 258 -4.29 14.22 9.59
N ASP A 259 -4.83 13.93 8.39
CA ASP A 259 -4.37 14.57 7.15
C ASP A 259 -4.61 16.10 7.20
N TYR A 260 -5.76 16.51 7.71
CA TYR A 260 -6.06 17.93 7.98
C TYR A 260 -5.10 18.56 9.00
N ILE A 261 -4.83 17.90 10.13
CA ILE A 261 -3.89 18.39 11.16
C ILE A 261 -2.46 18.54 10.59
N LYS A 262 -2.00 17.60 9.75
CA LYS A 262 -0.70 17.69 9.07
C LYS A 262 -0.65 18.88 8.11
N MET A 263 -1.74 19.18 7.41
CA MET A 263 -1.82 20.37 6.55
C MET A 263 -1.82 21.66 7.37
N LEU A 264 -2.48 21.71 8.53
CA LEU A 264 -2.40 22.84 9.45
C LEU A 264 -0.96 23.08 9.89
N GLU A 265 -0.26 22.03 10.33
CA GLU A 265 1.14 22.10 10.75
C GLU A 265 2.04 22.61 9.63
N ARG A 266 1.93 22.04 8.42
CA ARG A 266 2.71 22.45 7.26
C ARG A 266 2.50 23.93 6.91
N MET A 267 1.28 24.44 7.10
CA MET A 267 0.92 25.83 6.88
C MET A 267 1.24 26.74 8.09
N GLY A 268 1.98 26.24 9.08
CA GLY A 268 2.40 27.00 10.27
C GLY A 268 1.24 27.43 11.18
N ARG A 269 0.14 26.67 11.21
CA ARG A 269 -1.04 27.00 12.02
C ARG A 269 -0.94 26.41 13.41
N ASP A 270 -1.54 27.11 14.37
CA ASP A 270 -1.55 26.68 15.77
C ASP A 270 -2.45 25.46 15.99
N LEU A 271 -1.82 24.33 16.31
CA LEU A 271 -2.49 23.06 16.60
C LEU A 271 -3.07 22.99 18.02
N ASN A 272 -2.94 24.05 18.82
CA ASN A 272 -3.58 24.17 20.13
C ASN A 272 -4.87 24.99 20.07
N SER A 273 -5.18 25.63 18.95
CA SER A 273 -6.39 26.44 18.77
C SER A 273 -7.60 25.54 18.51
N PRO A 274 -8.58 25.47 19.43
CA PRO A 274 -9.77 24.64 19.27
C PRO A 274 -10.56 24.98 18.00
N SER A 275 -10.66 26.26 17.65
CA SER A 275 -11.38 26.71 16.46
C SER A 275 -10.79 26.22 15.14
N LEU A 276 -9.51 25.82 15.14
CA LEU A 276 -8.85 25.23 13.98
C LEU A 276 -8.97 23.71 13.99
N ILE A 277 -8.61 23.08 15.12
CA ILE A 277 -8.46 21.61 15.18
C ILE A 277 -9.79 20.87 15.34
N ALA A 278 -10.87 21.58 15.69
CA ALA A 278 -12.22 21.06 15.82
C ALA A 278 -13.19 21.75 14.84
N PRO A 279 -13.05 21.52 13.53
CA PRO A 279 -13.93 22.13 12.53
C PRO A 279 -15.36 21.58 12.62
N ASN A 280 -16.37 22.44 12.42
CA ASN A 280 -17.77 22.00 12.35
C ASN A 280 -18.01 21.02 11.20
N ASP A 281 -17.38 21.30 10.05
CA ASP A 281 -17.35 20.42 8.88
C ASP A 281 -15.90 20.09 8.53
N LEU A 282 -15.47 18.88 8.89
CA LEU A 282 -14.13 18.39 8.63
C LEU A 282 -13.81 18.33 7.13
N LYS A 283 -14.78 17.96 6.29
CA LYS A 283 -14.55 17.77 4.85
C LYS A 283 -14.30 19.12 4.19
N VAL A 284 -15.13 20.12 4.49
CA VAL A 284 -14.96 21.48 3.98
C VAL A 284 -13.63 22.08 4.44
N ALA A 285 -13.31 21.95 5.74
CA ALA A 285 -12.04 22.44 6.28
C ALA A 285 -10.82 21.75 5.64
N HIS A 286 -10.90 20.43 5.45
CA HIS A 286 -9.90 19.63 4.75
C HIS A 286 -9.68 20.15 3.32
N ASP A 287 -10.74 20.27 2.52
CA ASP A 287 -10.64 20.66 1.10
C ASP A 287 -10.08 22.07 0.91
N ILE A 288 -10.43 23.01 1.80
CA ILE A 288 -9.83 24.35 1.83
C ILE A 288 -8.31 24.28 2.03
N TYR A 289 -7.84 23.41 2.94
CA TYR A 289 -6.42 23.28 3.22
C TYR A 289 -5.67 22.50 2.14
N VAL A 290 -6.30 21.52 1.50
CA VAL A 290 -5.77 20.88 0.28
C VAL A 290 -5.50 21.94 -0.78
N ALA A 291 -6.46 22.83 -1.05
CA ALA A 291 -6.29 23.89 -2.03
C ALA A 291 -5.14 24.86 -1.65
N LYS A 292 -4.98 25.19 -0.36
CA LYS A 292 -3.88 26.05 0.12
C LYS A 292 -2.51 25.38 -0.07
N VAL A 293 -2.38 24.11 0.32
CA VAL A 293 -1.14 23.35 0.19
C VAL A 293 -0.77 23.17 -1.29
N ASN A 294 -1.75 22.90 -2.16
CA ASN A 294 -1.52 22.80 -3.60
C ASN A 294 -1.03 24.13 -4.21
N ARG A 295 -1.59 25.27 -3.79
CA ARG A 295 -1.08 26.59 -4.21
C ARG A 295 0.36 26.83 -3.77
N GLN A 296 0.73 26.39 -2.57
CA GLN A 296 2.12 26.49 -2.09
C GLN A 296 3.05 25.61 -2.92
N HIS A 297 2.67 24.34 -3.17
CA HIS A 297 3.43 23.44 -4.03
C HIS A 297 3.66 24.00 -5.44
N ILE A 298 2.63 24.58 -6.07
CA ILE A 298 2.75 25.21 -7.40
C ILE A 298 3.76 26.36 -7.35
N LYS A 299 3.76 27.19 -6.30
CA LYS A 299 4.73 28.28 -6.15
C LYS A 299 6.16 27.75 -5.97
N GLU A 300 6.33 26.75 -5.10
CA GLU A 300 7.63 26.10 -4.86
C GLU A 300 8.17 25.44 -6.13
N GLN A 301 7.30 24.79 -6.90
CA GLN A 301 7.66 24.16 -8.17
C GLN A 301 8.07 25.19 -9.22
N ARG A 302 7.31 26.27 -9.38
CA ARG A 302 7.67 27.37 -10.29
C ARG A 302 8.99 28.03 -9.91
N GLU A 303 9.25 28.22 -8.63
CA GLU A 303 10.52 28.77 -8.17
C GLU A 303 11.68 27.81 -8.47
N LYS A 304 11.50 26.50 -8.22
CA LYS A 304 12.50 25.48 -8.60
C LYS A 304 12.77 25.48 -10.11
N GLU A 305 11.73 25.54 -10.93
CA GLU A 305 11.84 25.61 -12.40
C GLU A 305 12.57 26.88 -12.83
N ARG A 306 12.26 28.03 -12.24
CA ARG A 306 12.95 29.29 -12.50
C ARG A 306 14.43 29.21 -12.13
N GLN A 307 14.75 28.69 -10.95
CA GLN A 307 16.13 28.51 -10.50
C GLN A 307 16.89 27.53 -11.41
N GLN A 308 16.23 26.46 -11.86
CA GLN A 308 16.81 25.53 -12.81
C GLN A 308 17.06 26.18 -14.16
N ALA A 309 16.11 26.99 -14.68
CA ALA A 309 16.28 27.69 -15.95
C ALA A 309 17.45 28.70 -15.89
N ILE A 310 17.63 29.41 -14.77
CA ILE A 310 18.78 30.31 -14.56
C ILE A 310 20.09 29.52 -14.58
N LYS A 311 20.15 28.38 -13.87
CA LYS A 311 21.33 27.51 -13.85
C LYS A 311 21.63 26.92 -15.22
N ASP A 312 20.60 26.46 -15.92
CA ASP A 312 20.71 25.88 -17.26
C ASP A 312 21.22 26.93 -18.26
N LYS A 313 20.72 28.17 -18.19
CA LYS A 313 21.21 29.28 -19.02
C LYS A 313 22.67 29.61 -18.72
N ALA A 314 23.04 29.78 -17.45
CA ALA A 314 24.42 30.07 -17.07
C ALA A 314 25.38 28.96 -17.51
N LYS A 315 24.99 27.69 -17.34
CA LYS A 315 25.81 26.54 -17.75
C LYS A 315 25.89 26.41 -19.27
N PHE A 316 24.81 26.70 -19.99
CA PHE A 316 24.83 26.76 -21.45
C PHE A 316 25.80 27.83 -21.95
N GLU A 317 25.75 29.05 -21.41
CA GLU A 317 26.68 30.12 -21.75
C GLU A 317 28.14 29.71 -21.42
N GLU A 318 28.41 29.14 -20.25
CA GLU A 318 29.73 28.63 -19.87
C GLU A 318 30.30 27.60 -20.87
N LEU A 319 29.46 26.64 -21.27
CA LEU A 319 29.88 25.52 -22.12
C LEU A 319 29.92 25.89 -23.61
N LYS A 320 28.94 26.65 -24.10
CA LYS A 320 28.65 26.79 -25.53
C LYS A 320 28.97 28.15 -26.11
N SER A 321 29.11 29.22 -25.30
CA SER A 321 29.33 30.59 -25.81
C SER A 321 30.54 30.72 -26.73
N ARG A 322 31.62 29.98 -26.44
CA ARG A 322 32.81 29.95 -27.28
C ARG A 322 32.53 29.49 -28.72
N TYR A 323 31.47 28.72 -28.95
CA TYR A 323 31.09 28.19 -30.26
C TYR A 323 30.01 29.03 -30.97
N PHE A 324 29.47 30.08 -30.34
CA PHE A 324 28.39 30.87 -30.94
C PHE A 324 28.82 31.59 -32.23
N GLY A 325 27.92 31.66 -33.21
CA GLY A 325 28.18 32.21 -34.53
C GLY A 325 29.20 31.39 -35.32
N MET A 326 29.32 30.09 -35.06
CA MET A 326 30.12 29.22 -35.93
C MET A 326 29.36 28.90 -37.20
N GLU A 327 30.06 28.97 -38.31
CA GLU A 327 29.55 28.65 -39.64
C GLU A 327 30.63 27.90 -40.42
N MET A 328 30.23 26.82 -41.08
CA MET A 328 31.11 25.98 -41.89
C MET A 328 30.36 25.59 -43.17
N THR A 329 31.02 25.68 -44.33
CA THR A 329 30.38 25.39 -45.61
C THR A 329 31.36 24.78 -46.61
N ASP A 330 30.87 23.96 -47.53
CA ASP A 330 31.55 23.51 -48.75
C ASP A 330 31.02 24.21 -50.01
N GLY A 331 30.14 25.20 -49.85
CA GLY A 331 29.45 25.92 -50.92
C GLY A 331 28.04 25.39 -51.23
N GLU A 332 27.67 24.19 -50.76
CA GLU A 332 26.33 23.60 -50.93
C GLU A 332 25.62 23.37 -49.59
N ILE A 333 26.35 22.85 -48.58
CA ILE A 333 25.82 22.61 -47.23
C ILE A 333 26.40 23.64 -46.26
N GLU A 334 25.53 24.30 -45.51
CA GLU A 334 25.89 25.24 -44.45
C GLU A 334 25.64 24.62 -43.07
N ILE A 335 26.66 24.58 -42.22
CA ILE A 335 26.58 24.04 -40.85
C ILE A 335 26.75 25.18 -39.85
N HIS A 336 25.78 25.34 -38.96
CA HIS A 336 25.76 26.39 -37.94
C HIS A 336 25.76 25.82 -36.51
N SER A 337 26.30 26.60 -35.57
CA SER A 337 26.06 26.39 -34.14
C SER A 337 24.63 26.77 -33.75
N ILE A 338 24.14 26.16 -32.66
CA ILE A 338 22.88 26.55 -32.04
C ILE A 338 23.21 27.45 -30.84
N ASP A 339 22.83 28.73 -30.95
CA ASP A 339 23.37 29.77 -30.06
C ASP A 339 22.41 30.17 -28.93
N THR A 340 21.17 29.69 -28.95
CA THR A 340 20.19 29.93 -27.89
C THR A 340 19.52 28.64 -27.45
N ILE A 341 19.16 28.55 -26.15
CA ILE A 341 18.39 27.42 -25.61
C ILE A 341 17.04 27.30 -26.33
N ASP A 342 16.39 28.42 -26.65
CA ASP A 342 15.10 28.43 -27.35
C ASP A 342 15.22 27.79 -28.73
N ASP A 343 16.34 27.99 -29.45
CA ASP A 343 16.56 27.36 -30.75
C ASP A 343 16.79 25.86 -30.63
N TYR A 344 17.42 25.36 -29.56
CA TYR A 344 17.46 23.90 -29.29
C TYR A 344 16.04 23.32 -29.16
N TYR A 345 15.11 24.03 -28.52
CA TYR A 345 13.72 23.59 -28.43
C TYR A 345 12.98 23.70 -29.76
N LYS A 346 13.12 24.81 -30.50
CA LYS A 346 12.50 24.98 -31.84
C LYS A 346 13.00 23.96 -32.85
N ILE A 347 14.30 23.67 -32.86
CA ILE A 347 14.89 22.65 -33.73
C ILE A 347 14.39 21.27 -33.32
N GLY A 348 14.35 20.98 -32.01
CA GLY A 348 13.80 19.72 -31.51
C GLY A 348 12.35 19.48 -31.94
N GLU A 349 11.50 20.50 -31.82
CA GLU A 349 10.10 20.45 -32.22
C GLU A 349 9.92 20.35 -33.73
N SER A 350 10.53 21.26 -34.50
CA SER A 350 10.40 21.29 -35.97
C SER A 350 10.98 20.06 -36.66
N GLN A 351 12.05 19.49 -36.13
CA GLN A 351 12.68 18.29 -36.67
C GLN A 351 12.18 16.99 -36.03
N SER A 352 11.28 17.04 -35.04
CA SER A 352 10.83 15.87 -34.27
C SER A 352 11.99 15.06 -33.68
N ILE A 353 12.98 15.75 -33.10
CA ILE A 353 14.17 15.18 -32.45
C ILE A 353 14.32 15.72 -31.02
N CYS A 354 15.08 15.03 -30.17
CA CYS A 354 15.07 15.29 -28.73
C CYS A 354 16.11 16.32 -28.22
N CYS A 355 16.79 17.07 -29.09
CA CYS A 355 17.94 17.90 -28.70
C CYS A 355 17.61 18.95 -27.61
N GLY A 356 16.45 19.60 -27.66
CA GLY A 356 15.96 20.52 -26.62
C GLY A 356 15.51 19.81 -25.34
N THR A 357 14.58 18.86 -25.46
CA THR A 357 14.02 18.13 -24.30
C THR A 357 15.05 17.30 -23.53
N ALA A 358 16.06 16.77 -24.21
CA ALA A 358 17.16 16.03 -23.60
C ALA A 358 18.33 16.93 -23.16
N LYS A 359 18.16 18.26 -23.25
CA LYS A 359 19.11 19.29 -22.82
C LYS A 359 20.52 19.09 -23.39
N TYR A 360 20.62 18.86 -24.70
CA TYR A 360 21.94 18.66 -25.35
C TYR A 360 22.86 19.87 -25.17
N PHE A 361 22.27 21.06 -25.04
CA PHE A 361 22.95 22.30 -24.71
C PHE A 361 23.71 22.29 -23.37
N LEU A 362 23.41 21.35 -22.45
CA LEU A 362 24.14 21.15 -21.18
C LEU A 362 25.20 20.04 -21.21
N LYS A 363 25.34 19.29 -22.31
CA LYS A 363 26.35 18.22 -22.40
C LYS A 363 27.74 18.84 -22.52
N GLU A 364 28.64 18.55 -21.59
CA GLU A 364 29.96 19.20 -21.56
C GLU A 364 30.90 18.71 -22.66
N SER A 365 30.84 17.41 -22.99
CA SER A 365 31.76 16.74 -23.91
C SER A 365 31.30 16.73 -25.37
N THR A 366 30.15 17.32 -25.69
CA THR A 366 29.60 17.28 -27.05
C THR A 366 29.18 18.66 -27.54
N LEU A 367 29.13 18.87 -28.86
CA LEU A 367 28.61 20.09 -29.46
C LEU A 367 27.52 19.70 -30.45
N THR A 368 26.36 20.37 -30.34
CA THR A 368 25.26 20.19 -31.30
C THR A 368 25.30 21.29 -32.35
N LEU A 369 25.20 20.88 -33.61
CA LEU A 369 25.23 21.72 -34.80
C LEU A 369 24.02 21.39 -35.67
N THR A 370 23.68 22.29 -36.59
CA THR A 370 22.61 22.10 -37.57
C THR A 370 23.13 22.33 -38.97
N ALA A 371 22.79 21.43 -39.89
CA ALA A 371 23.15 21.56 -41.31
C ALA A 371 21.93 21.94 -42.16
N TYR A 372 22.15 22.81 -43.14
CA TYR A 372 21.15 23.35 -44.06
C TYR A 372 21.63 23.24 -45.50
N ILE A 373 20.67 23.11 -46.43
CA ILE A 373 20.85 23.37 -47.85
C ILE A 373 19.83 24.46 -48.22
N GLY A 374 20.32 25.66 -48.53
CA GLY A 374 19.48 26.85 -48.61
C GLY A 374 18.69 27.05 -47.31
N ASN A 375 17.36 27.22 -47.41
CA ASN A 375 16.50 27.44 -46.24
C ASN A 375 16.01 26.16 -45.56
N LYS A 376 16.43 24.97 -46.02
CA LYS A 376 15.95 23.69 -45.49
C LYS A 376 16.98 23.07 -44.57
N GLN A 377 16.61 22.85 -43.30
CA GLN A 377 17.42 22.06 -42.39
C GLN A 377 17.44 20.59 -42.84
N ILE A 378 18.64 20.05 -43.04
CA ILE A 378 18.85 18.67 -43.52
C ILE A 378 19.35 17.72 -42.42
N ALA A 379 19.99 18.25 -41.37
CA ALA A 379 20.45 17.44 -40.25
C ALA A 379 20.61 18.23 -38.94
N THR A 380 20.54 17.49 -37.84
CA THR A 380 21.09 17.88 -36.53
C THR A 380 22.22 16.94 -36.19
N ILE A 381 23.38 17.50 -35.85
CA ILE A 381 24.64 16.80 -35.70
C ILE A 381 25.12 16.97 -34.26
N GLU A 382 25.42 15.88 -33.57
CA GLU A 382 26.13 15.90 -32.29
C GLU A 382 27.55 15.40 -32.52
N ILE A 383 28.54 16.24 -32.25
CA ILE A 383 29.96 15.88 -32.33
C ILE A 383 30.57 15.75 -30.93
N SER A 384 31.55 14.87 -30.80
CA SER A 384 32.44 14.81 -29.63
C SER A 384 33.38 16.02 -29.63
N LEU A 385 33.59 16.65 -28.48
CA LEU A 385 34.57 17.72 -28.35
C LEU A 385 36.00 17.22 -28.09
N ASP A 386 36.19 15.91 -27.88
CA ASP A 386 37.50 15.34 -27.55
C ASP A 386 38.33 15.01 -28.79
N ASP A 387 37.69 14.43 -29.80
CA ASP A 387 38.29 13.95 -31.05
C ASP A 387 37.54 14.45 -32.30
N TYR A 388 36.47 15.23 -32.11
CA TYR A 388 35.69 15.87 -33.17
C TYR A 388 35.02 14.88 -34.14
N HIS A 389 34.77 13.64 -33.70
CA HIS A 389 33.97 12.69 -34.47
C HIS A 389 32.47 12.98 -34.30
N ILE A 390 31.68 12.58 -35.30
CA ILE A 390 30.22 12.66 -35.25
C ILE A 390 29.69 11.50 -34.39
N ILE A 391 29.08 11.82 -33.26
CA ILE A 391 28.37 10.85 -32.40
C ILE A 391 27.01 10.55 -33.00
N GLN A 392 26.30 11.59 -33.48
CA GLN A 392 24.99 11.47 -34.11
C GLN A 392 24.86 12.45 -35.27
N CYS A 393 24.27 12.00 -36.38
CA CYS A 393 23.81 12.87 -37.48
C CYS A 393 22.42 12.39 -37.87
N ARG A 394 21.39 13.20 -37.57
CA ARG A 394 19.98 12.81 -37.71
C ARG A 394 19.22 13.81 -38.56
N ALA A 395 18.47 13.31 -39.53
CA ALA A 395 17.46 14.06 -40.26
C ALA A 395 16.13 14.11 -39.48
N PHE A 396 15.10 14.70 -40.08
CA PHE A 396 13.74 14.76 -39.52
C PHE A 396 13.29 13.40 -38.92
N ALA A 397 12.64 13.45 -37.76
CA ALA A 397 12.13 12.32 -37.00
C ALA A 397 13.18 11.23 -36.69
N ASN A 398 14.41 11.64 -36.39
CA ASN A 398 15.57 10.76 -36.14
C ASN A 398 15.98 9.88 -37.35
N GLY A 399 15.56 10.27 -38.56
CA GLY A 399 15.96 9.61 -39.80
C GLY A 399 17.47 9.62 -40.04
N ILE A 400 17.92 8.76 -40.95
CA ILE A 400 19.31 8.75 -41.43
C ILE A 400 19.49 9.95 -42.37
N CYS A 401 20.54 10.75 -42.16
CA CYS A 401 20.87 11.84 -43.08
C CYS A 401 21.66 11.29 -44.27
N GLU A 402 21.18 11.53 -45.49
CA GLU A 402 21.84 11.09 -46.73
C GLU A 402 23.19 11.81 -46.95
N TYR A 403 23.36 13.01 -46.40
CA TYR A 403 24.57 13.83 -46.51
C TYR A 403 25.61 13.57 -45.41
N THR A 404 25.50 12.46 -44.66
CA THR A 404 26.35 12.20 -43.50
C THR A 404 27.84 12.22 -43.83
N GLU A 405 28.26 11.66 -44.97
CA GLU A 405 29.67 11.64 -45.40
C GLU A 405 30.19 13.03 -45.78
N GLN A 406 29.38 13.82 -46.50
CA GLN A 406 29.71 15.19 -46.89
C GLN A 406 29.83 16.10 -45.66
N ILE A 407 28.87 16.00 -44.73
CA ILE A 407 28.90 16.69 -43.43
C ILE A 407 30.16 16.31 -42.63
N ALA A 408 30.55 15.03 -42.62
CA ALA A 408 31.78 14.59 -41.97
C ALA A 408 33.02 15.21 -42.62
N GLY A 409 33.02 15.38 -43.95
CA GLY A 409 34.04 16.10 -44.70
C GLY A 409 34.18 17.57 -44.25
N ILE A 410 33.06 18.29 -44.18
CA ILE A 410 33.01 19.69 -43.74
C ILE A 410 33.54 19.84 -42.30
N ILE A 411 33.09 18.98 -41.39
CA ILE A 411 33.55 19.01 -39.98
C ILE A 411 35.03 18.67 -39.89
N ASN A 412 35.53 17.68 -40.63
CA ASN A 412 36.94 17.33 -40.67
C ASN A 412 37.82 18.49 -41.15
N ALA A 413 37.40 19.18 -42.22
CA ALA A 413 38.13 20.34 -42.76
C ALA A 413 38.22 21.49 -41.74
N ASN A 414 37.20 21.65 -40.88
CA ASN A 414 37.08 22.73 -39.91
C ASN A 414 37.50 22.36 -38.48
N LYS A 415 38.08 21.17 -38.25
CA LYS A 415 38.54 20.71 -36.92
C LYS A 415 39.46 21.72 -36.20
N LYS A 416 40.34 22.39 -36.94
CA LYS A 416 41.25 23.40 -36.38
C LYS A 416 40.49 24.57 -35.76
N MET A 417 39.48 25.09 -36.46
CA MET A 417 38.62 26.17 -35.96
C MET A 417 37.86 25.75 -34.69
N ILE A 418 37.28 24.54 -34.68
CA ILE A 418 36.56 24.00 -33.51
C ILE A 418 37.51 23.87 -32.31
N ALA A 419 38.74 23.40 -32.55
CA ALA A 419 39.77 23.24 -31.53
C ALA A 419 40.30 24.58 -30.99
N GLU A 420 40.46 25.59 -31.85
CA GLU A 420 40.83 26.95 -31.45
C GLU A 420 39.75 27.57 -30.55
N ARG A 421 38.48 27.44 -30.95
CA ARG A 421 37.32 27.87 -30.15
C ARG A 421 37.23 27.15 -28.80
N LYS A 422 37.63 25.87 -28.71
CA LYS A 422 37.68 25.12 -27.43
C LYS A 422 38.72 25.68 -26.45
N ARG A 423 39.81 26.28 -26.96
CA ARG A 423 40.92 26.80 -26.15
C ARG A 423 40.73 28.26 -25.72
N ALA A 424 39.92 29.02 -26.46
CA ALA A 424 39.38 30.30 -26.04
C ALA A 424 38.35 30.11 -24.91
#